data_AF-A0KS36-F1
#
_entry.id   AF-A0KS36-F1
#
_cell.length_a   1.000
_cell.length_b   1.000
_cell.length_c   1.000
_cell.angle_alpha   90.00
_cell.angle_beta   90.00
_cell.angle_gamma   90.00
#
_symmetry.space_group_name_H-M   'P 1'
#
loop_
_entity.id
_entity.type
_entity.pdbx_description
1 polymer ?
#
loop_
_entity_poly.entity_id
_entity_poly.type
_entity_poly.pdbx_seq_one_letter_code
_entity_poly.pdbx_strand_id
1 'polypeptide(L)' 'MKFWGYTQEELAEAAEPQPKALIEVTISATPSDLREIAKFLSSAADTIEAQGRDFEHEHFSNNATDAPRLIVFNPLALE' A
#
# COMPACT_ATOMS: atom_id res chain seq x y z
N MET A 1 0.54 10.73 7.51
CA MET A 1 0.34 9.99 6.25
C MET A 1 1.47 10.35 5.29
N LYS A 2 2.06 9.37 4.59
CA LYS A 2 3.08 9.54 3.55
C LYS A 2 2.79 8.56 2.43
N PHE A 3 3.06 8.95 1.19
CA PHE A 3 3.06 8.01 0.07
C PHE A 3 4.49 7.55 -0.20
N TRP A 4 4.62 6.26 -0.50
CA TRP A 4 5.87 5.59 -0.75
C TRP A 4 5.75 4.80 -2.04
N GLY A 5 6.77 4.80 -2.88
CA GLY A 5 6.78 4.01 -4.09
C GLY A 5 8.18 3.74 -4.62
N TYR A 6 8.24 2.91 -5.64
CA TYR A 6 9.47 2.54 -6.33
C TYR A 6 9.29 2.86 -7.81
N THR A 7 10.39 3.19 -8.48
CA THR A 7 10.41 3.09 -9.94
C THR A 7 10.58 1.62 -10.36
N GLN A 8 10.21 1.31 -11.59
CA GLN A 8 10.37 -0.05 -12.12
C GLN A 8 11.85 -0.45 -12.23
N GLU A 9 12.72 0.50 -12.56
CA GLU A 9 14.18 0.35 -12.62
C GLU A 9 14.76 0.01 -11.24
N GLU A 10 14.32 0.71 -10.18
CA GLU A 10 14.77 0.44 -8.81
C GLU A 10 14.42 -0.98 -8.36
N LEU A 11 13.21 -1.45 -8.68
CA LEU A 11 12.80 -2.82 -8.34
C LEU A 11 13.54 -3.89 -9.16
N ALA A 12 14.02 -3.55 -10.36
CA ALA A 12 14.69 -4.50 -11.25
C ALA A 12 16.20 -4.61 -10.98
N GLU A 13 16.84 -3.52 -10.56
CA GLU A 13 18.30 -3.41 -10.54
C GLU A 13 18.90 -3.35 -9.13
N ALA A 14 18.17 -2.86 -8.13
CA ALA A 14 18.70 -2.76 -6.78
C ALA A 14 18.66 -4.12 -6.07
N ALA A 15 19.77 -4.49 -5.44
CA ALA A 15 19.82 -5.67 -4.57
C ALA A 15 18.87 -5.53 -3.36
N GLU A 16 18.70 -4.30 -2.86
CA GLU A 16 17.80 -3.94 -1.76
C GLU A 16 17.12 -2.60 -2.08
N PRO A 17 16.04 -2.59 -2.89
CA PRO A 17 15.35 -1.36 -3.24
C PRO A 17 14.72 -0.72 -1.99
N GLN A 18 14.84 0.60 -1.88
CA GLN A 18 14.22 1.40 -0.82
C GLN A 18 13.14 2.30 -1.41
N PRO A 19 11.94 2.40 -0.80
CA PRO A 19 10.88 3.20 -1.35
C PRO A 19 11.18 4.69 -1.20
N LYS A 20 10.85 5.48 -2.22
CA LYS A 20 10.96 6.94 -2.20
C LYS A 20 9.65 7.58 -1.75
N ALA A 21 9.77 8.68 -1.02
CA ALA A 21 8.61 9.48 -0.64
C ALA A 21 8.02 10.16 -1.88
N LEU A 22 6.72 9.99 -2.09
CA LEU A 22 5.98 10.60 -3.18
C LEU A 22 5.15 11.77 -2.67
N ILE A 23 5.06 12.82 -3.49
CA ILE A 23 4.19 13.98 -3.20
C ILE A 23 2.75 13.77 -3.70
N GLU A 24 2.55 12.87 -4.67
CA GLU A 24 1.28 12.58 -5.33
C GLU A 24 1.27 11.12 -5.83
N VAL A 25 0.08 10.52 -5.90
CA VAL A 25 -0.16 9.21 -6.54
C VAL A 25 -1.40 9.32 -7.43
N THR A 26 -1.29 8.89 -8.68
CA THR A 26 -2.42 8.82 -9.62
C THR A 26 -2.96 7.40 -9.69
N ILE A 27 -4.25 7.21 -9.44
CA ILE A 27 -4.94 5.91 -9.57
C ILE A 27 -5.82 5.94 -10.82
N SER A 28 -5.43 5.16 -11.83
CA SER A 28 -6.24 4.92 -13.03
C SER A 28 -6.91 3.56 -12.93
N ALA A 29 -8.20 3.54 -12.53
CA ALA A 29 -8.93 2.31 -12.27
C ALA A 29 -10.41 2.43 -12.61
N THR A 30 -11.12 1.29 -12.69
CA THR A 30 -12.58 1.30 -12.89
C THR A 30 -13.31 1.69 -11.60
N PRO A 31 -14.60 2.08 -11.67
CA PRO A 31 -15.38 2.34 -10.46
C PRO A 31 -15.48 1.14 -9.51
N SER A 32 -15.42 -0.10 -10.02
CA SER A 32 -15.43 -1.30 -9.19
C SER A 32 -14.13 -1.42 -8.39
N ASP A 33 -12.99 -1.26 -9.06
CA ASP A 33 -11.67 -1.31 -8.43
C ASP A 33 -11.55 -0.23 -7.34
N LEU A 34 -12.04 0.98 -7.61
CA LEU A 34 -12.04 2.07 -6.63
C LEU A 34 -12.85 1.73 -5.37
N ARG A 35 -13.97 1.00 -5.51
CA ARG A 35 -14.77 0.56 -4.36
C ARG A 35 -14.07 -0.54 -3.57
N GLU A 36 -13.38 -1.44 -4.24
CA GLU A 36 -12.59 -2.48 -3.59
C GLU A 36 -11.39 -1.88 -2.82
N ILE A 37 -10.68 -0.92 -3.42
CA ILE A 37 -9.63 -0.15 -2.75
C ILE A 37 -10.20 0.58 -1.53
N ALA A 38 -11.35 1.26 -1.66
CA ALA A 38 -11.97 1.94 -0.54
C ALA A 38 -12.32 0.98 0.61
N LYS A 39 -12.90 -0.20 0.28
CA LYS A 39 -13.21 -1.24 1.27
C LYS A 39 -11.94 -1.73 1.97
N PHE A 40 -10.87 -1.99 1.22
CA PHE A 40 -9.58 -2.39 1.77
C PHE A 40 -9.02 -1.35 2.73
N LEU A 41 -9.00 -0.07 2.34
CA LEU A 41 -8.51 1.01 3.19
C LEU A 41 -9.32 1.14 4.49
N SER A 42 -10.65 1.01 4.41
CA SER A 42 -11.51 1.01 5.59
C SER A 42 -11.22 -0.18 6.52
N SER A 43 -11.10 -1.39 5.98
CA SER A 43 -10.78 -2.58 6.78
C SER A 43 -9.40 -2.53 7.42
N ALA A 44 -8.39 -1.99 6.73
CA ALA A 44 -7.07 -1.79 7.29
C ALA A 44 -7.10 -0.77 8.45
N ALA A 45 -7.88 0.31 8.32
CA ALA A 45 -8.06 1.29 9.39
C ALA A 45 -8.69 0.64 10.64
N ASP A 46 -9.80 -0.10 10.48
CA ASP A 46 -10.46 -0.82 11.58
C ASP A 46 -9.50 -1.81 12.27
N THR A 47 -8.64 -2.48 11.50
CA THR A 47 -7.66 -3.43 12.02
C THR A 47 -6.54 -2.74 12.80
N ILE A 48 -6.03 -1.61 12.31
CA ILE A 48 -5.05 -0.79 13.03
C ILE A 48 -5.64 -0.30 14.36
N GLU A 49 -6.89 0.13 14.39
CA GLU A 49 -7.57 0.56 15.63
C GLU A 49 -7.70 -0.60 16.63
N ALA A 50 -7.98 -1.82 16.14
CA ALA A 50 -8.14 -2.99 16.98
C ALA A 50 -6.80 -3.55 17.52
N GLN A 51 -5.74 -3.54 16.70
CA GLN A 51 -4.48 -4.22 16.99
C GLN A 51 -3.36 -3.27 17.42
N GLY A 52 -3.49 -1.97 17.17
CA GLY A 52 -2.45 -0.99 17.50
C GLY A 52 -1.12 -1.33 16.83
N ARG A 53 -0.06 -1.56 17.63
CA ARG A 53 1.30 -1.81 17.13
C ARG A 53 1.51 -3.22 16.56
N ASP A 54 0.62 -4.15 16.85
CA ASP A 54 0.74 -5.54 16.37
C ASP A 54 0.38 -5.66 14.88
N PHE A 55 -0.31 -4.66 14.31
CA PHE A 55 -0.51 -4.56 12.87
C PHE A 55 0.68 -3.83 12.23
N GLU A 56 1.44 -4.51 11.37
CA GLU A 56 2.53 -3.91 10.60
C GLU A 56 2.05 -3.37 9.24
N HIS A 57 1.57 -4.26 8.37
CA HIS A 57 1.12 -3.91 7.03
C HIS A 57 0.15 -4.93 6.45
N GLU A 58 -0.62 -4.49 5.46
CA GLU A 58 -1.52 -5.33 4.67
C GLU A 58 -1.43 -4.98 3.19
N HIS A 59 -1.54 -5.99 2.33
CA HIS A 59 -1.54 -5.85 0.88
C HIS A 59 -2.96 -5.84 0.35
N PHE A 60 -3.25 -4.93 -0.58
CA PHE A 60 -4.47 -5.01 -1.37
C PHE A 60 -4.42 -6.26 -2.27
N SER A 61 -5.33 -7.20 -2.06
CA SER A 61 -5.41 -8.44 -2.84
C SER A 61 -6.19 -8.21 -4.13
N ASN A 62 -5.49 -8.03 -5.25
CA ASN A 62 -6.05 -8.12 -6.60
C ASN A 62 -5.60 -9.44 -7.25
N ASN A 63 -6.53 -10.15 -7.89
CA ASN A 63 -6.27 -11.43 -8.55
C ASN A 63 -5.47 -11.31 -9.86
N ALA A 64 -5.19 -10.10 -10.35
CA ALA A 64 -4.40 -9.89 -11.55
C ALA A 64 -2.89 -9.89 -11.24
N THR A 65 -2.15 -10.75 -11.95
CA THR A 65 -0.69 -10.92 -11.80
C THR A 65 0.13 -9.66 -12.08
N ASP A 66 -0.40 -8.74 -12.88
CA ASP A 66 0.26 -7.47 -13.26
C ASP A 66 -0.38 -6.24 -12.58
N ALA A 67 -1.23 -6.43 -11.57
CA ALA A 67 -1.85 -5.31 -10.88
C ALA A 67 -0.83 -4.50 -10.08
N PRO A 68 -0.98 -3.16 -10.02
CA PRO A 68 -0.16 -2.33 -9.14
C PRO A 68 -0.37 -2.78 -7.68
N ARG A 69 0.75 -2.99 -6.97
CA ARG A 69 0.73 -3.36 -5.55
C ARG A 69 0.41 -2.13 -4.70
N LEU A 70 -0.72 -2.16 -4.00
CA LEU A 70 -1.09 -1.16 -2.99
C LEU A 70 -0.92 -1.79 -1.60
N ILE A 71 -0.27 -1.07 -0.70
CA ILE A 71 0.04 -1.53 0.66
C ILE A 71 -0.39 -0.45 1.65
N VAL A 72 -1.04 -0.86 2.73
CA VAL A 72 -1.21 -0.02 3.92
C VAL A 72 -0.16 -0.44 4.95
N PHE A 73 0.63 0.52 5.42
CA PHE A 73 1.62 0.32 6.47
C PHE A 73 1.24 1.17 7.69
N ASN A 74 1.31 0.59 8.88
CA ASN A 74 1.04 1.29 10.13
C ASN A 74 2.33 1.89 10.71
N PRO A 75 2.44 3.23 10.77
CA PRO A 75 3.65 3.87 11.29
C PRO A 75 3.91 3.57 12.77
N LEU A 76 2.89 3.21 13.55
CA LEU A 76 3.04 2.90 14.99
C LEU A 76 3.79 1.59 15.25
N ALA A 77 3.89 0.71 14.25
CA ALA A 77 4.63 -0.55 14.37
C ALA A 77 6.16 -0.35 14.46
N LEU A 78 6.65 0.86 14.17
CA LEU A 78 8.08 1.20 14.24
C LEU A 78 8.49 1.89 15.56
N GLU A 79 7.54 2.15 16.46
CA GLU A 79 7.73 2.85 17.75
C GLU A 79 7.58 1.91 18.95
#